data_AF-A0A2G8JVD9-F1
#
_entry.id   AF-A0A2G8JVD9-F1
#
_cell.length_a   1.000
_cell.length_b   1.000
_cell.length_c   1.000
_cell.angle_alpha   90.00
_cell.angle_beta   90.00
_cell.angle_gamma   90.00
#
_symmetry.space_group_name_H-M   'P 1'
#
loop_
_entity.id
_entity.type
_entity.pdbx_description
1 polymer ?
#
loop_
_entity_poly.entity_id
_entity_poly.type
_entity_poly.pdbx_seq_one_letter_code
_entity_poly.pdbx_strand_id
1 'polypeptide(L)'
;MICSKGLLLFCVYPFNTHKIESNVLIPAKEAKELLYQMFAEGFVSVQELSKAPDHAPSRTYYPFFVNLDQVSLQLRERCYKTLANLIARRKFERNENRRLIDKAQRVDIAASFKSDGADASHIAEIEEMITPTEQEQLKNHKTRMAKLETSELQLDEMLFTLENFLSYQQRVVIVDKSKTKGPNSSDSFNQEEEKSWNFIKRNLCFERNFIYLV
;
A
#
# COMPACT_ATOMS: atom_id res chain seq x y z
N MET A 1 -12.96 10.32 -4.83
CA MET A 1 -12.29 11.62 -4.53
C MET A 1 -12.25 11.85 -3.03
N ILE A 2 -11.42 11.11 -2.31
CA ILE A 2 -11.07 11.45 -0.92
C ILE A 2 -10.01 12.53 -1.06
N CYS A 3 -10.40 13.77 -0.79
CA CYS A 3 -9.66 14.97 -1.12
C CYS A 3 -8.23 14.89 -0.52
N SER A 4 -7.22 14.96 -1.38
CA SER A 4 -5.78 14.95 -1.06
C SER A 4 -5.37 16.06 -0.07
N LYS A 5 -6.26 17.02 0.21
CA LYS A 5 -6.11 18.03 1.26
C LYS A 5 -6.39 17.51 2.68
N GLY A 6 -7.18 16.45 2.84
CA GLY A 6 -7.49 15.88 4.15
C GLY A 6 -6.29 15.17 4.78
N LEU A 7 -5.54 14.40 3.99
CA LEU A 7 -4.38 13.65 4.46
C LEU A 7 -3.18 14.55 4.80
N LEU A 8 -3.03 15.67 4.07
CA LEU A 8 -1.97 16.66 4.29
C LEU A 8 -2.17 17.46 5.59
N LEU A 9 -3.41 17.61 6.06
CA LEU A 9 -3.68 18.25 7.35
C LEU A 9 -3.29 17.31 8.52
N PHE A 10 -3.51 16.00 8.37
CA PHE A 10 -3.19 14.99 9.40
C PHE A 10 -1.69 14.84 9.70
N CYS A 11 -0.80 15.24 8.77
CA CYS A 11 0.64 15.07 8.92
C CYS A 11 1.36 16.21 9.66
N VAL A 12 0.72 17.37 9.87
CA VAL A 12 1.45 18.58 10.30
C VAL A 12 0.97 19.19 11.62
N TYR A 13 -0.20 18.81 12.13
CA TYR A 13 -0.68 19.31 13.42
C TYR A 13 -1.34 18.21 14.27
N PRO A 14 -1.00 18.09 15.57
CA PRO A 14 -1.77 17.25 16.48
C PRO A 14 -3.22 17.73 16.57
N PHE A 15 -4.17 16.85 16.25
CA PHE A 15 -5.60 17.19 16.24
C PHE A 15 -6.33 16.64 17.48
N ASN A 16 -7.20 17.46 18.05
CA ASN A 16 -8.15 17.03 19.07
C ASN A 16 -9.43 16.52 18.40
N THR A 17 -10.13 15.57 19.03
CA THR A 17 -11.42 15.02 18.57
C THR A 17 -12.41 16.09 18.10
N HIS A 18 -12.66 17.11 18.93
CA HIS A 18 -13.57 18.22 18.60
C HIS A 18 -13.14 19.01 17.35
N LYS A 19 -11.83 19.17 17.11
CA LYS A 19 -11.32 19.86 15.90
C LYS A 19 -11.46 18.99 14.66
N ILE A 20 -11.37 17.66 14.81
CA ILE A 20 -11.60 16.71 13.72
C ILE A 20 -13.08 16.76 13.33
N GLU A 21 -13.99 16.72 14.30
CA GLU A 21 -15.43 16.79 14.09
C GLU A 21 -15.88 18.08 13.38
N SER A 22 -15.27 19.23 13.71
CA SER A 22 -15.61 20.51 13.06
C SER A 22 -15.06 20.66 11.65
N ASN A 23 -13.94 20.00 11.35
CA ASN A 23 -13.24 20.15 10.08
C ASN A 23 -13.65 19.11 9.04
N VAL A 24 -14.25 18.00 9.49
CA VAL A 24 -14.67 16.91 8.64
C VAL A 24 -16.17 17.03 8.36
N LEU A 25 -16.56 16.94 7.09
CA LEU A 25 -17.96 16.97 6.66
C LEU A 25 -18.63 15.59 6.81
N ILE A 26 -18.45 14.95 7.96
CA ILE A 26 -19.00 13.63 8.32
C ILE A 26 -19.70 13.79 9.67
N PRO A 27 -20.81 13.08 9.94
CA PRO A 27 -21.45 13.10 11.25
C PRO A 27 -20.46 12.78 12.38
N ALA A 28 -20.55 13.50 13.50
CA ALA A 28 -19.62 13.36 14.61
C ALA A 28 -19.53 11.93 15.18
N LYS A 29 -20.62 11.16 15.08
CA LYS A 29 -20.65 9.75 15.50
C LYS A 29 -19.76 8.88 14.60
N GLU A 30 -19.97 8.96 13.28
CA GLU A 30 -19.22 8.18 12.28
C GLU A 30 -17.73 8.58 12.25
N ALA A 31 -17.44 9.87 12.40
CA ALA A 31 -16.06 10.36 12.45
C ALA A 31 -15.28 9.77 13.64
N LYS A 32 -15.91 9.64 14.81
CA LYS A 32 -15.29 8.99 15.99
C LYS A 32 -15.07 7.50 15.76
N GLU A 33 -16.07 6.81 15.22
CA GLU A 33 -15.96 5.37 14.93
C GLU A 33 -14.79 5.10 13.97
N LEU A 34 -14.67 5.86 12.89
CA LEU A 34 -13.57 5.73 11.94
C LEU A 34 -12.22 6.06 12.57
N LEU A 35 -12.14 7.11 13.39
CA LEU A 35 -10.91 7.50 14.07
C LEU A 35 -10.41 6.39 15.02
N TYR A 36 -11.32 5.76 15.76
CA TYR A 36 -10.97 4.65 16.64
C TYR A 36 -10.61 3.38 15.88
N GLN A 37 -11.23 3.11 14.73
CA GLN A 37 -10.82 2.02 13.83
C GLN A 37 -9.38 2.25 13.34
N MET A 38 -9.06 3.46 12.88
CA MET A 38 -7.70 3.80 12.43
C MET A 38 -6.67 3.72 13.57
N PHE A 39 -7.06 4.09 14.79
CA PHE A 39 -6.23 3.93 15.98
C PHE A 39 -5.98 2.45 16.30
N ALA A 40 -7.02 1.60 16.27
CA ALA A 40 -6.92 0.17 16.51
C ALA A 40 -6.05 -0.54 15.45
N GLU A 41 -6.13 -0.09 14.20
CA GLU A 41 -5.29 -0.60 13.11
C GLU A 41 -3.85 -0.06 13.13
N GLY A 42 -3.52 0.86 14.05
CA GLY A 42 -2.18 1.42 14.22
C GLY A 42 -1.80 2.52 13.22
N PHE A 43 -2.76 3.04 12.45
CA PHE A 43 -2.53 4.13 11.49
C PHE A 43 -2.39 5.50 12.17
N VAL A 44 -3.08 5.67 13.30
CA VAL A 44 -3.08 6.91 14.09
C VAL A 44 -2.56 6.59 15.48
N SER A 45 -1.71 7.45 16.01
CA SER A 45 -1.18 7.37 17.36
C SER A 45 -1.72 8.50 18.23
N VAL A 46 -1.77 8.26 19.54
CA VAL A 46 -2.18 9.26 20.54
C VAL A 46 -0.98 9.60 21.40
N GLN A 47 -0.73 10.89 21.59
CA GLN A 47 0.30 11.36 22.51
C GLN A 47 -0.37 11.97 23.74
N GLU A 48 0.05 11.58 24.93
CA GLU A 48 -0.44 12.19 26.17
C GLU A 48 0.35 13.48 26.46
N LEU A 49 -0.34 14.60 26.47
CA LEU A 49 0.23 15.90 26.83
C LEU A 49 -0.42 16.38 28.13
N SER A 50 0.25 16.11 29.25
CA SER A 50 -0.19 16.53 30.57
C SER A 50 0.16 18.00 30.84
N LYS A 51 -0.82 18.81 31.25
CA LYS A 51 -0.55 20.19 31.68
C LYS A 51 0.06 20.30 33.09
N ALA A 52 -0.08 19.23 33.88
CA ALA A 52 0.40 19.12 35.25
C ALA A 52 1.22 17.82 35.38
N PRO A 53 2.22 17.75 36.28
CA PRO A 53 3.08 16.56 36.43
C PRO A 53 2.32 15.33 36.96
N ASP A 54 1.11 15.53 37.46
CA ASP A 54 0.25 14.51 38.06
C ASP A 54 -0.48 13.65 37.00
N HIS A 55 -0.25 13.88 35.70
CA HIS A 55 -0.82 13.12 34.56
C HIS A 55 -2.32 12.82 34.68
N ALA A 56 -3.06 13.67 35.39
CA ALA A 56 -4.48 13.45 35.65
C ALA A 56 -5.27 13.51 34.33
N PRO A 57 -6.17 12.56 34.03
CA PRO A 57 -6.91 12.54 32.76
C PRO A 57 -7.73 13.81 32.50
N SER A 58 -8.21 14.48 33.55
CA SER A 58 -8.96 15.74 33.46
C SER A 58 -8.12 16.94 32.99
N ARG A 59 -6.79 16.88 33.15
CA ARG A 59 -5.83 17.92 32.75
C ARG A 59 -4.84 17.46 31.67
N THR A 60 -5.13 16.31 31.05
CA THR A 60 -4.29 15.69 30.02
C THR A 60 -4.99 15.80 28.68
N TYR A 61 -4.24 16.24 27.68
CA TYR A 61 -4.69 16.34 26.29
C TYR A 61 -4.26 15.09 25.56
N TYR A 62 -5.16 14.54 24.74
CA TYR A 62 -4.94 13.37 23.91
C TYR A 62 -5.05 13.75 22.43
N PRO A 63 -4.07 14.49 21.87
CA PRO A 63 -4.02 14.71 20.44
C PRO A 63 -3.76 13.41 19.67
N PHE A 64 -4.44 13.30 18.55
CA PHE A 64 -4.17 12.31 17.51
C PHE A 64 -3.14 12.86 16.53
N PHE A 65 -2.18 12.03 16.14
CA PHE A 65 -1.18 12.34 15.14
C PHE A 65 -0.89 11.10 14.28
N VAL A 66 -0.40 11.33 13.06
CA VAL A 66 -0.01 10.26 12.15
C VAL A 66 1.50 10.31 11.98
N ASN A 67 2.18 9.24 12.42
CA ASN A 67 3.59 9.05 12.14
C ASN A 67 3.75 8.29 10.82
N LEU A 68 4.06 9.03 9.75
CA LEU A 68 4.21 8.45 8.42
C LEU A 68 5.29 7.37 8.39
N ASP A 69 6.41 7.52 9.10
CA ASP A 69 7.49 6.53 9.09
C ASP A 69 7.03 5.20 9.69
N GLN A 70 6.37 5.26 10.85
CA GLN A 70 5.83 4.08 11.51
C GLN A 70 4.76 3.41 10.65
N VAL A 71 3.86 4.20 10.07
CA VAL A 71 2.79 3.69 9.21
C VAL A 71 3.37 3.04 7.95
N SER A 72 4.34 3.66 7.29
CA SER A 72 5.01 3.11 6.12
C SER A 72 5.73 1.80 6.42
N LEU A 73 6.38 1.68 7.58
CA LEU A 73 7.02 0.43 8.02
C LEU A 73 6.00 -0.68 8.27
N GLN A 74 4.90 -0.38 8.99
CA GLN A 74 3.83 -1.34 9.23
C GLN A 74 3.17 -1.79 7.94
N LEU A 75 2.93 -0.85 7.02
CA LEU A 75 2.30 -1.13 5.74
C LEU A 75 3.20 -2.00 4.86
N ARG A 76 4.52 -1.74 4.84
CA ARG A 76 5.51 -2.59 4.16
C ARG A 76 5.48 -4.03 4.68
N GLU A 77 5.45 -4.21 6.00
CA GLU A 77 5.37 -5.55 6.59
C GLU A 77 4.07 -6.28 6.20
N ARG A 78 2.95 -5.56 6.19
CA ARG A 78 1.66 -6.11 5.71
C ARG A 78 1.73 -6.50 4.24
N CYS A 79 2.35 -5.69 3.38
CA CYS A 79 2.55 -6.00 1.96
C CYS A 79 3.34 -7.30 1.79
N TYR A 80 4.46 -7.49 2.51
CA TYR A 80 5.22 -8.74 2.43
C TYR A 80 4.42 -9.97 2.88
N LYS A 81 3.66 -9.86 3.98
CA LYS A 81 2.79 -10.95 4.45
C LYS A 81 1.73 -11.29 3.40
N THR A 82 1.07 -10.28 2.82
CA THR A 82 0.06 -10.48 1.79
C THR A 82 0.67 -11.09 0.53
N LEU A 83 1.85 -10.63 0.09
CA LEU A 83 2.55 -11.19 -1.06
C LEU A 83 2.88 -12.67 -0.85
N ALA A 84 3.40 -13.04 0.33
CA ALA A 84 3.66 -14.43 0.68
C ALA A 84 2.38 -15.28 0.64
N ASN A 85 1.26 -14.75 1.15
CA ASN A 85 -0.03 -15.42 1.10
C ASN A 85 -0.56 -15.60 -0.33
N LEU A 86 -0.40 -14.59 -1.20
CA LEU A 86 -0.78 -14.67 -2.61
C LEU A 86 0.04 -15.73 -3.34
N ILE A 87 1.37 -15.74 -3.17
CA ILE A 87 2.25 -16.74 -3.79
C ILE A 87 1.88 -18.14 -3.31
N ALA A 88 1.64 -18.31 -2.01
CA ALA A 88 1.19 -19.59 -1.45
C ALA A 88 -0.14 -20.04 -2.06
N ARG A 89 -1.12 -19.12 -2.20
CA ARG A 89 -2.41 -19.41 -2.82
C ARG A 89 -2.27 -19.75 -4.30
N ARG A 90 -1.42 -19.04 -5.04
CA ARG A 90 -1.12 -19.31 -6.45
C ARG A 90 -0.51 -20.69 -6.65
N LYS A 91 0.45 -21.07 -5.79
CA LYS A 91 1.05 -22.41 -5.80
C LYS A 91 0.02 -23.49 -5.49
N PHE A 92 -0.86 -23.23 -4.53
CA PHE A 92 -1.96 -24.13 -4.18
C PHE A 92 -2.90 -24.37 -5.37
N GLU A 93 -3.42 -23.31 -6.00
CA GLU A 93 -4.32 -23.40 -7.17
C GLU A 93 -3.66 -24.10 -8.37
N ARG A 94 -2.35 -23.90 -8.57
CA ARG A 94 -1.58 -24.59 -9.62
C ARG A 94 -1.44 -26.09 -9.31
N ASN A 95 -1.21 -26.46 -8.06
CA ASN A 95 -1.04 -27.84 -7.66
C ASN A 95 -2.34 -28.64 -7.73
N GLU A 96 -3.47 -28.07 -7.28
CA GLU A 96 -4.77 -28.75 -7.36
C GLU A 96 -5.17 -29.05 -8.82
N ASN A 97 -4.93 -28.10 -9.73
CA ASN A 97 -5.30 -28.24 -11.13
C ASN A 97 -4.19 -28.82 -12.01
N ARG A 98 -3.09 -29.32 -11.43
CA ARG A 98 -1.91 -29.79 -12.19
C ARG A 98 -2.27 -30.81 -13.27
N ARG A 99 -3.11 -31.80 -12.95
CA ARG A 99 -3.53 -32.83 -13.90
C ARG A 99 -4.25 -32.24 -15.13
N LEU A 100 -5.11 -31.25 -14.89
CA LEU A 100 -5.87 -30.58 -15.94
C LEU A 100 -4.96 -29.68 -16.79
N ILE A 101 -4.01 -28.99 -16.15
CA ILE A 101 -3.01 -28.14 -16.82
C ILE A 101 -2.09 -28.99 -17.70
N ASP A 102 -1.57 -30.10 -17.19
CA ASP A 102 -0.68 -31.01 -17.95
C ASP A 102 -1.42 -31.59 -19.17
N LYS A 103 -2.70 -31.94 -19.01
CA LYS A 103 -3.57 -32.41 -20.10
C LYS A 103 -3.78 -31.33 -21.14
N ALA A 104 -4.11 -30.11 -20.72
CA ALA A 104 -4.29 -28.97 -21.61
C ALA A 104 -3.00 -28.63 -22.38
N GLN A 105 -1.85 -28.67 -21.73
CA GLN A 105 -0.56 -28.39 -22.35
C GLN A 105 -0.21 -29.41 -23.44
N ARG A 106 -0.54 -30.70 -23.26
CA ARG A 106 -0.34 -31.72 -24.31
C ARG A 106 -1.18 -31.45 -25.54
N VAL A 107 -2.42 -31.00 -25.36
CA VAL A 107 -3.33 -30.63 -26.45
C VAL A 107 -2.83 -29.36 -27.16
N ASP A 108 -2.39 -28.34 -26.41
CA ASP A 108 -1.82 -27.12 -27.00
C ASP A 108 -0.55 -27.42 -27.83
N ILE A 109 0.33 -28.31 -27.34
CA ILE A 109 1.52 -28.74 -28.07
C ILE A 109 1.13 -29.51 -29.34
N ALA A 110 0.21 -30.46 -29.25
CA ALA A 110 -0.30 -31.17 -30.42
C ALA A 110 -0.97 -30.22 -31.43
N ALA A 111 -1.62 -29.14 -30.96
CA ALA A 111 -2.18 -28.09 -31.80
C ALA A 111 -1.10 -27.24 -32.51
N SER A 112 0.04 -26.99 -31.84
CA SER A 112 1.16 -26.27 -32.47
C SER A 112 1.82 -27.07 -33.60
N PHE A 113 1.96 -28.40 -33.47
CA PHE A 113 2.49 -29.25 -34.55
C PHE A 113 1.59 -29.31 -35.80
N LYS A 114 0.32 -28.87 -35.71
CA LYS A 114 -0.59 -28.77 -36.85
C LYS A 114 -0.11 -27.73 -37.88
N SER A 115 0.62 -26.69 -37.45
CA SER A 115 1.14 -25.67 -38.38
C SER A 115 2.25 -26.18 -39.29
N ASP A 116 2.87 -27.31 -38.94
CA ASP A 116 4.02 -27.89 -39.65
C ASP A 116 3.64 -29.02 -40.61
N GLY A 117 2.33 -29.25 -40.85
CA GLY A 117 1.83 -30.15 -41.89
C GLY A 117 1.42 -31.56 -41.44
N ALA A 118 1.02 -31.74 -40.17
CA ALA A 118 0.55 -33.03 -39.65
C ALA A 118 -0.88 -33.39 -40.11
N ASP A 119 -1.18 -34.71 -40.18
CA ASP A 119 -2.47 -35.29 -40.63
C ASP A 119 -3.69 -34.73 -39.86
N ALA A 120 -4.63 -34.13 -40.60
CA ALA A 120 -5.85 -33.49 -40.08
C ALA A 120 -6.78 -34.42 -39.27
N SER A 121 -6.66 -35.74 -39.40
CA SER A 121 -7.50 -36.72 -38.71
C SER A 121 -7.14 -36.89 -37.23
N HIS A 122 -5.84 -37.05 -36.92
CA HIS A 122 -5.35 -37.21 -35.53
C HIS A 122 -5.57 -35.95 -34.69
N ILE A 123 -5.72 -34.83 -35.38
CA ILE A 123 -5.84 -33.48 -34.86
C ILE A 123 -7.21 -33.22 -34.20
N ALA A 124 -8.28 -33.75 -34.79
CA ALA A 124 -9.65 -33.63 -34.26
C ALA A 124 -9.86 -34.56 -33.05
N GLU A 125 -9.28 -35.76 -33.09
CA GLU A 125 -9.34 -36.71 -31.97
C GLU A 125 -8.66 -36.17 -30.71
N ILE A 126 -7.54 -35.44 -30.85
CA ILE A 126 -6.83 -34.83 -29.72
C ILE A 126 -7.60 -33.62 -29.14
N GLU A 127 -8.30 -32.86 -29.97
CA GLU A 127 -9.18 -31.77 -29.50
C GLU A 127 -10.40 -32.30 -28.76
N GLU A 128 -10.93 -33.45 -29.16
CA GLU A 128 -12.05 -34.12 -28.50
C GLU A 128 -11.64 -34.79 -27.16
N MET A 129 -10.35 -34.90 -26.86
CA MET A 129 -9.87 -35.44 -25.57
C MET A 129 -10.17 -34.53 -24.37
N ILE A 130 -10.44 -33.23 -24.57
CA ILE A 130 -10.83 -32.31 -23.49
C ILE A 130 -12.36 -32.17 -23.49
N THR A 131 -12.97 -32.58 -22.39
CA THR A 131 -14.42 -32.46 -22.21
C THR A 131 -14.83 -30.99 -22.06
N PRO A 132 -16.05 -30.60 -22.46
CA PRO A 132 -16.51 -29.21 -22.33
C PRO A 132 -16.50 -28.72 -20.87
N THR A 133 -16.72 -29.61 -19.90
CA THR A 133 -16.61 -29.32 -18.46
C THR A 133 -15.17 -28.99 -18.06
N GLU A 134 -14.19 -29.72 -18.57
CA GLU A 134 -12.76 -29.45 -18.34
C GLU A 134 -12.34 -28.10 -18.96
N GLN A 135 -12.89 -27.73 -20.12
CA GLN A 135 -12.63 -26.42 -20.74
C GLN A 135 -13.15 -25.27 -19.88
N GLU A 136 -14.35 -25.40 -19.31
CA GLU A 136 -14.91 -24.42 -18.39
C GLU A 136 -14.07 -24.30 -17.11
N GLN A 137 -13.66 -25.43 -16.53
CA GLN A 137 -12.77 -25.46 -15.37
C GLN A 137 -11.43 -24.77 -15.66
N LEU A 138 -10.85 -25.01 -16.84
CA LEU A 138 -9.60 -24.38 -17.25
C LEU A 138 -9.77 -22.86 -17.45
N LYS A 139 -10.87 -22.41 -18.03
CA LYS A 139 -11.19 -20.97 -18.17
C LYS A 139 -11.33 -20.29 -16.81
N ASN A 140 -12.00 -20.94 -15.87
CA ASN A 140 -12.16 -20.44 -14.51
C ASN A 140 -10.81 -20.39 -13.78
N HIS A 141 -9.99 -21.43 -13.91
CA HIS A 141 -8.64 -21.47 -13.36
C HIS A 141 -7.75 -20.37 -13.93
N LYS A 142 -7.70 -20.20 -15.25
CA LYS A 142 -6.96 -19.11 -15.93
C LYS A 142 -7.40 -17.72 -15.43
N THR A 143 -8.70 -17.52 -15.23
CA THR A 143 -9.24 -16.25 -14.72
C THR A 143 -8.84 -15.99 -13.27
N ARG A 144 -8.91 -17.01 -12.40
CA ARG A 144 -8.44 -16.90 -11.00
C ARG A 144 -6.94 -16.63 -10.94
N MET A 145 -6.18 -17.33 -11.77
CA MET A 145 -4.74 -17.18 -11.90
C MET A 145 -4.34 -15.77 -12.33
N ALA A 146 -4.96 -15.25 -13.39
CA ALA A 146 -4.70 -13.89 -13.86
C ALA A 146 -4.99 -12.85 -12.78
N LYS A 147 -6.09 -13.01 -12.02
CA LYS A 147 -6.41 -12.11 -10.90
C LYS A 147 -5.33 -12.12 -9.83
N LEU A 148 -4.84 -13.30 -9.42
CA LEU A 148 -3.77 -13.42 -8.43
C LEU A 148 -2.48 -12.77 -8.93
N GLU A 149 -2.11 -12.98 -10.19
CA GLU A 149 -0.91 -12.39 -10.79
C GLU A 149 -1.01 -10.86 -10.90
N THR A 150 -2.16 -10.32 -11.30
CA THR A 150 -2.39 -8.86 -11.29
C THR A 150 -2.30 -8.30 -9.87
N SER A 151 -2.83 -9.00 -8.86
CA SER A 151 -2.72 -8.58 -7.46
C SER A 151 -1.27 -8.64 -6.94
N GLU A 152 -0.48 -9.64 -7.35
CA GLU A 152 0.96 -9.70 -7.04
C GLU A 152 1.68 -8.47 -7.62
N LEU A 153 1.40 -8.09 -8.88
CA LEU A 153 1.99 -6.91 -9.53
C LEU A 153 1.59 -5.59 -8.85
N GLN A 154 0.32 -5.43 -8.48
CA GLN A 154 -0.15 -4.24 -7.77
C GLN A 154 0.52 -4.07 -6.40
N LEU A 155 0.77 -5.18 -5.69
CA LEU A 155 1.50 -5.13 -4.42
C LEU A 155 2.98 -4.80 -4.60
N ASP A 156 3.59 -5.20 -5.71
CA ASP A 156 4.98 -4.87 -6.03
C ASP A 156 5.15 -3.36 -6.27
N GLU A 157 4.26 -2.74 -7.03
CA GLU A 157 4.24 -1.28 -7.24
C GLU A 157 4.11 -0.51 -5.90
N MET A 158 3.23 -0.99 -5.03
CA MET A 158 3.02 -0.43 -3.70
C MET A 158 4.27 -0.59 -2.82
N LEU A 159 4.88 -1.78 -2.83
CA LEU A 159 6.09 -2.08 -2.08
C LEU A 159 7.25 -1.18 -2.54
N PHE A 160 7.45 -1.06 -3.85
CA PHE A 160 8.46 -0.19 -4.45
C PHE A 160 8.30 1.26 -3.98
N THR A 161 7.07 1.78 -4.00
CA THR A 161 6.78 3.15 -3.54
C THR A 161 7.10 3.34 -2.06
N LEU A 162 6.76 2.36 -1.21
CA LEU A 162 7.04 2.41 0.23
C LEU A 162 8.52 2.28 0.56
N GLU A 163 9.23 1.38 -0.12
CA GLU A 163 10.68 1.21 0.05
C GLU A 163 11.43 2.47 -0.39
N ASN A 164 11.03 3.06 -1.52
CA ASN A 164 11.57 4.33 -1.97
C ASN A 164 11.37 5.41 -0.92
N PHE A 165 10.13 5.60 -0.43
CA PHE A 165 9.83 6.57 0.62
C PHE A 165 10.73 6.39 1.86
N LEU A 166 10.81 5.17 2.38
CA LEU A 166 11.64 4.86 3.56
C LEU A 166 13.13 5.11 3.31
N SER A 167 13.62 4.80 2.10
CA SER A 167 15.01 5.05 1.72
C SER A 167 15.34 6.54 1.68
N TYR A 168 14.42 7.38 1.21
CA TYR A 168 14.58 8.84 1.19
C TYR A 168 14.60 9.42 2.60
N GLN A 169 13.69 8.97 3.48
CA GLN A 169 13.65 9.43 4.88
C GLN A 169 14.96 9.12 5.62
N GLN A 170 15.50 7.90 5.45
CA GLN A 170 16.78 7.53 6.07
C GLN A 170 17.96 8.37 5.56
N ARG A 171 17.96 8.75 4.28
CA ARG A 171 19.02 9.61 3.70
C ARG A 171 18.99 11.02 4.27
N VAL A 172 17.82 11.60 4.52
CA VAL A 172 17.69 12.94 5.13
C VAL A 172 18.31 12.95 6.53
N VAL A 173 18.02 11.94 7.35
CA VAL A 173 18.55 11.83 8.72
C VAL A 173 20.08 11.70 8.75
N ILE A 174 20.69 11.01 7.77
CA ILE A 174 22.16 10.86 7.69
C ILE A 174 22.83 12.18 7.28
N VAL A 175 22.23 12.94 6.36
CA VAL A 175 22.75 14.26 5.96
C VAL A 175 22.75 15.22 7.15
N ASP A 176 21.69 15.23 7.97
CA ASP A 176 21.61 16.12 9.15
C ASP A 176 22.60 15.72 10.25
N LYS A 177 22.80 14.42 10.50
CA LYS A 177 23.80 13.92 11.48
C LYS A 177 25.24 14.21 11.07
N SER A 178 25.52 14.38 9.78
CA SER A 178 26.87 14.74 9.30
C SER A 178 27.20 16.23 9.50
N LYS A 179 26.19 17.09 9.73
CA LYS A 179 26.37 18.53 9.96
C LYS A 179 26.48 18.94 11.43
N THR A 180 26.19 18.05 12.37
CA THR A 180 26.29 18.35 13.81
C THR A 180 27.69 18.06 14.37
N LYS A 181 28.69 18.84 13.95
CA LYS A 181 29.95 19.02 14.69
C LYS A 181 30.29 20.51 14.87
N GLY A 182 29.49 21.18 15.72
CA GLY A 182 29.75 22.38 16.55
C GLY A 182 30.05 23.75 15.89
N PRO A 183 29.97 24.89 16.63
CA PRO A 183 29.41 25.14 17.96
C PRO A 183 28.33 26.26 18.03
N ASN A 184 27.47 26.17 19.07
CA ASN A 184 26.77 27.22 19.82
C ASN A 184 26.15 28.45 19.10
N SER A 185 24.82 28.50 19.01
CA SER A 185 23.97 29.61 19.50
C SER A 185 22.49 29.28 19.34
N SER A 186 21.67 29.69 20.31
CA SER A 186 20.26 29.32 20.50
C SER A 186 19.27 29.87 19.46
N ASP A 187 19.73 30.47 18.37
CA ASP A 187 18.89 31.10 17.34
C ASP A 187 18.88 30.36 15.99
N SER A 188 19.76 29.36 15.80
CA SER A 188 19.85 28.59 14.55
C SER A 188 18.82 27.46 14.44
N PHE A 189 18.26 27.00 15.55
CA PHE A 189 17.32 25.87 15.61
C PHE A 189 15.98 26.19 14.91
N ASN A 190 15.42 27.38 15.13
CA ASN A 190 14.16 27.79 14.51
C ASN A 190 14.30 28.06 13.00
N GLN A 191 15.46 28.52 12.53
CA GLN A 191 15.68 28.81 11.11
C GLN A 191 15.98 27.56 10.27
N GLU A 192 16.60 26.52 10.84
CA GLU A 192 16.84 25.26 10.14
C GLU A 192 15.59 24.37 10.08
N GLU A 193 14.78 24.35 11.14
CA GLU A 193 13.46 23.69 11.09
C GLU A 193 12.55 24.37 10.06
N GLU A 194 12.51 25.71 10.02
CA GLU A 194 11.69 26.45 9.05
C GLU A 194 12.17 26.24 7.60
N LYS A 195 13.47 26.09 7.38
CA LYS A 195 14.04 25.72 6.06
C LYS A 195 13.73 24.27 5.69
N SER A 196 13.75 23.35 6.64
CA SER A 196 13.39 21.94 6.43
C SER A 196 11.90 21.78 6.10
N TRP A 197 11.01 22.45 6.87
CA TRP A 197 9.59 22.53 6.57
C TRP A 197 9.30 23.22 5.23
N ASN A 198 10.05 24.25 4.85
CA ASN A 198 9.92 24.90 3.55
C ASN A 198 10.45 24.05 2.39
N PHE A 199 11.45 23.19 2.63
CA PHE A 199 11.96 22.23 1.64
C PHE A 199 10.99 21.05 1.44
N ILE A 200 10.42 20.54 2.52
CA ILE A 200 9.36 19.53 2.51
C ILE A 200 8.10 20.08 1.83
N LYS A 201 7.68 21.32 2.16
CA LYS A 201 6.58 22.03 1.46
C LYS A 201 6.87 22.26 -0.02
N ARG A 202 8.12 22.53 -0.41
CA ARG A 202 8.51 22.71 -1.83
C ARG A 202 8.49 21.40 -2.61
N ASN A 203 8.97 20.30 -2.03
CA ASN A 203 9.11 19.03 -2.74
C ASN A 203 7.85 18.15 -2.69
N LEU A 204 6.97 18.30 -1.69
CA LEU A 204 5.64 17.69 -1.68
C LEU A 204 4.59 18.49 -2.51
N CYS A 205 4.96 19.65 -3.07
CA CYS A 205 4.11 20.43 -3.97
C CYS A 205 4.20 20.01 -5.46
N PHE A 206 4.71 18.82 -5.76
CA PHE A 206 4.92 18.37 -7.15
C PHE A 206 3.66 17.91 -7.90
N GLU A 207 2.44 18.10 -7.37
CA GLU A 207 1.20 17.92 -8.14
C GLU A 207 0.25 19.10 -8.00
N ARG A 208 0.74 20.30 -8.31
CA ARG A 208 -0.13 21.46 -8.54
C ARG A 208 -0.38 21.77 -10.02
N ASN A 209 -0.05 20.86 -10.93
CA ASN A 209 -0.33 20.97 -12.38
C ASN A 209 -0.74 19.63 -13.02
N PHE A 210 -1.83 19.03 -12.55
CA PHE A 210 -2.61 18.07 -13.35
C PHE A 210 -4.11 18.32 -13.11
N ILE A 211 -4.53 19.55 -13.39
CA ILE A 211 -5.90 19.87 -13.80
C ILE A 211 -5.73 20.33 -15.24
N TYR A 212 -5.99 19.44 -16.20
CA TYR A 212 -6.44 19.66 -17.59
C TYR A 212 -6.15 18.39 -18.40
N LEU A 213 -6.96 17.34 -18.19
CA LEU A 213 -7.37 16.38 -19.22
C LEU A 213 -8.43 15.43 -18.63
N VAL A 214 -9.67 15.92 -18.62
CA VAL A 214 -10.95 15.36 -19.08
C VAL A 214 -12.04 16.20 -18.42
#